data_AF-A0A976KPR2-F1
#
_entry.id   AF-A0A976KPR2-F1
#
_cell.length_a   1.000
_cell.length_b   1.000
_cell.length_c   1.000
_cell.angle_alpha   90.00
_cell.angle_beta   90.00
_cell.angle_gamma   90.00
#
_symmetry.space_group_name_H-M   'P 1'
#
loop_
_entity.id
_entity.type
_entity.pdbx_description
1 polymer ?
#
loop_
_entity_poly.entity_id
_entity_poly.type
_entity_poly.pdbx_seq_one_letter_code
_entity_poly.pdbx_strand_id
1 'polypeptide(L)'
;MSGPPASAASTTREDPEALGDTVVEFHFYPVPSTQIAIWLEREDGTFVRDVFVTQATGKLGIGNRPGIWDFLSSWRAPYGPRRSVLPVWAHRRGKTYPQIVWHDDKAEYQDSLGFHERTSSAETYYCRPLTPGEHDALLQSDAMTCPSPNAFRTDKGRFAQDGATSVYPPRNDLVEVSDRDHQDTAEYAELNELDAITRATPEGQNPTHTILRLREEELDEALVAFIEINLEADQHGAEWTYAREDHYVDPRLDQYGVVWRGQPSVVYEVAFDPQEPGVVSTRKYAGYGSSDGRDGAVNPPDFSIAESGGSGADRLREFEVDDARVRFAVEVRPATEDDDCSEIDSVPRIAAVEATALSYDQVQLDISLPRTMPGSTYISQLTVHHAPSIDELDDEEMEAAPQDDFSVCAPDSEDCGLVLHADGTVSVVIDELWGDFAYQFAISYADNCANHSSLVHARTTTPRQPFQQIDTFCVVSTAAYESSWHDRVTQLRAFRDQVLERFSVGRGLVRSYYAYGPALAEPLQASPHLRALTRAFLDPVVEATQP
;
A
#
# COMPACT_ATOMS: atom_id res chain seq x y z
N MET A 1 -42.05 16.95 4.01
CA MET A 1 -41.45 18.14 3.36
C MET A 1 -40.36 17.63 2.46
N SER A 2 -40.28 18.08 1.21
CA SER A 2 -39.26 17.56 0.27
C SER A 2 -37.89 18.11 0.65
N GLY A 3 -36.89 17.24 0.76
CA GLY A 3 -35.49 17.68 0.73
C GLY A 3 -35.12 18.18 -0.67
N PRO A 4 -34.03 18.96 -0.82
CA PRO A 4 -33.46 19.23 -2.13
C PRO A 4 -32.99 17.92 -2.78
N PRO A 5 -32.97 17.83 -4.12
CA PRO A 5 -32.30 16.72 -4.78
C PRO A 5 -30.79 16.76 -4.46
N ALA A 6 -30.18 15.60 -4.29
CA ALA A 6 -28.72 15.52 -4.35
C ALA A 6 -28.28 16.00 -5.73
N SER A 7 -27.38 16.99 -5.78
CA SER A 7 -26.70 17.31 -7.02
C SER A 7 -25.69 16.21 -7.25
N ALA A 8 -25.84 15.44 -8.33
CA ALA A 8 -24.76 14.60 -8.80
C ALA A 8 -23.57 15.53 -9.11
N ALA A 9 -22.51 15.43 -8.31
CA ALA A 9 -21.23 16.00 -8.67
C ALA A 9 -20.70 15.11 -9.80
N SER A 10 -20.89 15.56 -11.04
CA SER A 10 -20.18 14.96 -12.17
C SER A 10 -18.70 15.02 -11.84
N THR A 11 -18.01 13.89 -11.89
CA THR A 11 -16.56 13.84 -11.73
C THR A 11 -15.93 14.79 -12.73
N THR A 12 -15.40 15.91 -12.23
CA THR A 12 -14.52 16.77 -13.01
C THR A 12 -13.17 16.07 -13.06
N ARG A 13 -13.09 15.06 -13.94
CA ARG A 13 -11.87 14.79 -14.69
C ARG A 13 -11.39 16.17 -15.17
N GLU A 14 -10.20 16.57 -14.73
CA GLU A 14 -9.69 17.92 -14.96
C GLU A 14 -9.71 18.22 -16.46
N ASP A 15 -10.07 19.45 -16.84
CA ASP A 15 -10.01 19.86 -18.24
C ASP A 15 -8.59 19.57 -18.75
N PRO A 16 -8.40 19.00 -19.96
CA PRO A 16 -7.08 18.66 -20.46
C PRO A 16 -6.31 19.93 -20.81
N GLU A 17 -5.72 20.55 -19.79
CA GLU A 17 -4.69 21.56 -19.91
C GLU A 17 -3.57 21.00 -20.79
N ALA A 18 -3.09 21.85 -21.70
CA ALA A 18 -2.12 21.43 -22.69
C ALA A 18 -0.85 20.94 -21.99
N LEU A 19 -0.48 19.67 -22.23
CA LEU A 19 0.83 19.15 -21.84
C LEU A 19 1.87 19.89 -22.69
N GLY A 20 2.76 20.62 -22.02
CA GLY A 20 3.87 21.31 -22.63
C GLY A 20 4.87 20.34 -23.29
N ASP A 21 5.95 20.90 -23.79
CA ASP A 21 7.02 20.18 -24.49
C ASP A 21 8.08 19.59 -23.53
N THR A 22 8.22 20.14 -22.33
CA THR A 22 9.21 19.73 -21.33
C THR A 22 8.80 18.48 -20.52
N VAL A 23 9.73 17.53 -20.46
CA VAL A 23 9.74 16.38 -19.53
C VAL A 23 10.70 16.67 -18.37
N VAL A 24 10.35 16.17 -17.18
CA VAL A 24 11.15 16.26 -15.97
C VAL A 24 11.27 14.88 -15.33
N GLU A 25 12.48 14.49 -14.94
CA GLU A 25 12.76 13.25 -14.21
C GLU A 25 13.19 13.54 -12.77
N PHE A 26 12.53 12.87 -11.82
CA PHE A 26 12.79 13.01 -10.40
C PHE A 26 13.57 11.79 -9.92
N HIS A 27 14.89 11.92 -9.79
CA HIS A 27 15.81 10.83 -9.45
C HIS A 27 16.02 10.73 -7.94
N PHE A 28 15.87 9.52 -7.38
CA PHE A 28 16.05 9.25 -5.94
C PHE A 28 16.44 7.79 -5.65
N TYR A 29 17.08 7.53 -4.50
CA TYR A 29 17.46 6.17 -4.08
C TYR A 29 16.98 5.87 -2.66
N PRO A 30 15.77 5.31 -2.48
CA PRO A 30 15.23 5.05 -1.16
C PRO A 30 15.79 3.78 -0.51
N VAL A 31 15.60 3.64 0.80
CA VAL A 31 15.66 2.33 1.47
C VAL A 31 14.33 1.57 1.29
N PRO A 32 14.35 0.23 1.35
CA PRO A 32 13.14 -0.59 1.23
C PRO A 32 12.05 -0.21 2.26
N SER A 33 10.78 -0.53 1.95
CA SER A 33 9.63 -0.34 2.84
C SER A 33 9.36 1.11 3.29
N THR A 34 9.86 2.10 2.55
CA THR A 34 9.60 3.52 2.81
C THR A 34 8.22 3.97 2.30
N GLN A 35 7.74 5.10 2.81
CA GLN A 35 6.62 5.83 2.22
C GLN A 35 7.17 7.14 1.69
N ILE A 36 6.75 7.52 0.49
CA ILE A 36 7.33 8.64 -0.26
C ILE A 36 6.20 9.44 -0.91
N ALA A 37 6.31 10.77 -0.88
CA ALA A 37 5.58 11.69 -1.73
C ALA A 37 6.55 12.60 -2.49
N ILE A 38 6.26 12.88 -3.76
CA ILE A 38 6.90 13.93 -4.56
C ILE A 38 5.81 14.89 -5.03
N TRP A 39 6.05 16.19 -4.88
CA TRP A 39 5.14 17.25 -5.33
C TRP A 39 5.89 18.51 -5.78
N LEU A 40 5.18 19.40 -6.48
CA LEU A 40 5.68 20.67 -6.98
C LEU A 40 5.01 21.85 -6.26
N GLU A 41 5.78 22.88 -5.96
CA GLU A 41 5.31 24.21 -5.53
C GLU A 41 5.97 25.32 -6.38
N ARG A 42 5.38 26.53 -6.41
CA ARG A 42 6.08 27.75 -6.84
C ARG A 42 7.01 28.26 -5.73
N GLU A 43 7.95 29.15 -6.04
CA GLU A 43 8.88 29.75 -5.05
C GLU A 43 8.17 30.45 -3.87
N ASP A 44 6.90 30.87 -4.01
CA ASP A 44 6.13 31.51 -2.93
C ASP A 44 5.43 30.51 -1.97
N GLY A 45 5.57 29.20 -2.23
CA GLY A 45 4.94 28.12 -1.47
C GLY A 45 3.54 27.72 -1.96
N THR A 46 3.07 28.26 -3.09
CA THR A 46 1.82 27.82 -3.75
C THR A 46 2.00 26.41 -4.29
N PHE A 47 1.21 25.46 -3.80
CA PHE A 47 1.14 24.08 -4.30
C PHE A 47 0.69 24.06 -5.77
N VAL A 48 1.43 23.31 -6.61
CA VAL A 48 1.17 23.17 -8.04
C VAL A 48 0.47 21.84 -8.34
N ARG A 49 1.15 20.70 -8.12
CA ARG A 49 0.52 19.36 -8.18
C ARG A 49 1.32 18.27 -7.46
N ASP A 50 0.63 17.17 -7.18
CA ASP A 50 1.23 15.88 -6.84
C ASP A 50 1.97 15.30 -8.07
N VAL A 51 3.09 14.62 -7.84
CA VAL A 51 3.91 13.97 -8.89
C VAL A 51 3.95 12.45 -8.69
N PHE A 52 4.12 12.01 -7.45
CA PHE A 52 4.25 10.60 -7.08
C PHE A 52 3.81 10.41 -5.63
N VAL A 53 3.11 9.31 -5.33
CA VAL A 53 2.93 8.84 -3.96
C VAL A 53 2.98 7.32 -3.89
N THR A 54 3.57 6.75 -2.84
CA THR A 54 3.58 5.28 -2.68
C THR A 54 2.19 4.74 -2.37
N GLN A 55 1.86 3.57 -2.93
CA GLN A 55 0.54 2.96 -2.82
C GLN A 55 0.07 2.71 -1.39
N ALA A 56 0.98 2.52 -0.43
CA ALA A 56 0.64 2.50 0.98
C ALA A 56 -0.17 3.76 1.42
N THR A 57 0.18 4.94 0.90
CA THR A 57 -0.43 6.22 1.28
C THR A 57 -1.58 6.65 0.38
N GLY A 58 -1.41 6.59 -0.95
CA GLY A 58 -2.43 7.01 -1.92
C GLY A 58 -3.58 6.01 -2.01
N LYS A 59 -3.33 4.91 -2.72
CA LYS A 59 -4.30 3.85 -3.04
C LYS A 59 -4.81 3.10 -1.79
N LEU A 60 -3.91 2.74 -0.88
CA LEU A 60 -4.20 1.96 0.34
C LEU A 60 -4.43 2.82 1.59
N GLY A 61 -4.53 4.15 1.47
CA GLY A 61 -5.02 5.07 2.51
C GLY A 61 -4.45 4.90 3.94
N ILE A 62 -3.16 4.59 4.12
CA ILE A 62 -2.57 4.29 5.45
C ILE A 62 -2.79 5.39 6.51
N GLY A 63 -2.90 6.65 6.08
CA GLY A 63 -3.18 7.78 6.95
C GLY A 63 -4.66 7.96 7.35
N ASN A 64 -5.61 7.24 6.74
CA ASN A 64 -7.06 7.35 6.98
C ASN A 64 -7.75 5.99 7.16
N ARG A 65 -7.11 5.07 7.90
CA ARG A 65 -7.72 3.79 8.32
C ARG A 65 -8.64 3.98 9.54
N PRO A 66 -9.65 3.13 9.75
CA PRO A 66 -10.33 3.06 11.04
C PRO A 66 -9.36 2.64 12.15
N GLY A 67 -9.65 3.05 13.38
CA GLY A 67 -8.90 2.66 14.56
C GLY A 67 -8.39 3.81 15.43
N ILE A 68 -7.63 3.42 16.45
CA ILE A 68 -6.86 4.31 17.32
C ILE A 68 -5.51 4.55 16.64
N TRP A 69 -5.12 5.81 16.44
CA TRP A 69 -3.96 6.19 15.61
C TRP A 69 -2.65 5.48 16.02
N ASP A 70 -2.43 5.33 17.33
CA ASP A 70 -1.26 4.67 17.93
C ASP A 70 -1.44 3.16 18.19
N PHE A 71 -2.40 2.48 17.55
CA PHE A 71 -2.40 1.00 17.49
C PHE A 71 -1.05 0.48 17.00
N LEU A 72 -0.55 -0.58 17.63
CA LEU A 72 0.59 -1.37 17.15
C LEU A 72 0.39 -1.81 15.68
N SER A 73 1.46 -1.80 14.87
CA SER A 73 1.44 -2.14 13.44
C SER A 73 1.72 -3.63 13.20
N SER A 74 1.80 -4.03 11.95
CA SER A 74 2.25 -5.34 11.47
C SER A 74 2.52 -5.23 9.97
N TRP A 75 3.06 -6.29 9.37
CA TRP A 75 3.00 -6.43 7.91
C TRP A 75 1.56 -6.28 7.42
N ARG A 76 1.37 -5.52 6.33
CA ARG A 76 0.10 -5.02 5.78
C ARG A 76 -1.01 -4.81 6.84
N ALA A 77 -0.74 -4.01 7.88
CA ALA A 77 -1.67 -3.82 9.01
C ALA A 77 -2.97 -3.07 8.65
N PRO A 78 -4.17 -3.56 9.04
CA PRO A 78 -5.43 -2.96 8.63
C PRO A 78 -5.88 -1.72 9.43
N TYR A 79 -5.27 -1.44 10.59
CA TYR A 79 -5.82 -0.50 11.57
C TYR A 79 -4.82 0.51 12.14
N GLY A 80 -5.39 1.64 12.57
CA GLY A 80 -4.66 2.75 13.16
C GLY A 80 -4.16 3.71 12.09
N PRO A 81 -4.81 4.86 11.87
CA PRO A 81 -4.40 5.80 10.83
C PRO A 81 -3.00 6.36 11.14
N ARG A 82 -2.03 6.10 10.26
CA ARG A 82 -0.65 6.58 10.37
C ARG A 82 -0.56 8.05 9.96
N ARG A 83 -1.08 8.91 10.84
CA ARG A 83 -1.13 10.36 10.63
C ARG A 83 0.24 10.97 10.35
N SER A 84 1.31 10.41 10.91
CA SER A 84 2.70 10.84 10.73
C SER A 84 3.39 10.22 9.50
N VAL A 85 2.66 9.60 8.55
CA VAL A 85 3.29 8.91 7.41
C VAL A 85 3.96 9.87 6.44
N LEU A 86 3.25 10.89 5.95
CA LEU A 86 3.75 11.93 5.04
C LEU A 86 3.03 13.25 5.37
N PRO A 87 3.23 13.83 6.57
CA PRO A 87 2.42 14.93 7.07
C PRO A 87 2.73 16.28 6.43
N VAL A 88 3.94 16.51 5.92
CA VAL A 88 4.25 17.78 5.24
C VAL A 88 3.47 17.84 3.93
N TRP A 89 3.66 16.86 3.06
CA TRP A 89 2.94 16.70 1.80
C TRP A 89 1.42 16.75 2.00
N ALA A 90 0.86 15.91 2.87
CA ALA A 90 -0.60 15.78 2.99
C ALA A 90 -1.30 17.08 3.42
N HIS A 91 -0.66 17.87 4.31
CA HIS A 91 -1.17 19.19 4.70
C HIS A 91 -0.90 20.26 3.63
N ARG A 92 0.23 20.21 2.90
CA ARG A 92 0.58 21.18 1.83
C ARG A 92 -0.44 21.18 0.68
N ARG A 93 -1.02 20.02 0.34
CA ARG A 93 -2.08 19.89 -0.67
C ARG A 93 -3.33 20.71 -0.39
N GLY A 94 -3.59 21.09 0.87
CA GLY A 94 -4.79 21.82 1.28
C GLY A 94 -6.12 21.06 1.14
N LYS A 95 -6.07 19.78 0.74
CA LYS A 95 -7.24 18.91 0.54
C LYS A 95 -7.57 18.12 1.82
N THR A 96 -8.85 17.80 1.99
CA THR A 96 -9.34 17.03 3.15
C THR A 96 -10.49 16.11 2.78
N TYR A 97 -10.46 14.90 3.33
CA TYR A 97 -11.42 13.82 3.12
C TYR A 97 -12.22 13.57 4.42
N PRO A 98 -13.38 12.90 4.38
CA PRO A 98 -14.01 12.38 5.59
C PRO A 98 -13.04 11.49 6.38
N GLN A 99 -12.96 11.65 7.69
CA GLN A 99 -12.16 10.75 8.51
C GLN A 99 -12.88 9.39 8.62
N ILE A 100 -12.15 8.30 8.40
CA ILE A 100 -12.67 6.96 8.63
C ILE A 100 -12.61 6.63 10.13
N VAL A 101 -13.69 6.02 10.63
CA VAL A 101 -13.85 5.51 12.01
C VAL A 101 -14.49 4.14 11.97
N TRP A 102 -14.40 3.38 13.07
CA TRP A 102 -15.02 2.06 13.19
C TRP A 102 -16.52 2.07 12.83
N HIS A 103 -16.95 1.08 12.03
CA HIS A 103 -18.36 0.79 11.81
C HIS A 103 -18.98 0.09 13.03
N ASP A 104 -18.25 -0.85 13.65
CA ASP A 104 -18.76 -1.92 14.52
C ASP A 104 -19.82 -1.48 15.55
N ASP A 105 -20.97 -2.20 15.58
CA ASP A 105 -22.11 -1.88 16.44
C ASP A 105 -21.86 -2.14 17.94
N LYS A 106 -20.87 -2.99 18.26
CA LYS A 106 -20.43 -3.29 19.63
C LYS A 106 -19.31 -2.34 20.01
N ALA A 107 -19.58 -1.49 21.01
CA ALA A 107 -18.56 -0.69 21.69
C ALA A 107 -17.42 -1.53 22.32
N GLU A 108 -17.56 -2.85 22.45
CA GLU A 108 -16.47 -3.75 22.88
C GLU A 108 -15.59 -4.28 21.72
N TYR A 109 -15.72 -3.76 20.49
CA TYR A 109 -14.79 -3.98 19.35
C TYR A 109 -14.17 -2.69 18.79
N GLN A 110 -14.73 -1.51 19.08
CA GLN A 110 -14.22 -0.19 18.65
C GLN A 110 -12.85 0.19 19.31
N ASP A 111 -12.21 -0.77 19.96
CA ASP A 111 -10.93 -0.70 20.64
C ASP A 111 -10.11 -2.01 20.44
N SER A 112 -10.44 -2.82 19.41
CA SER A 112 -9.87 -4.16 19.18
C SER A 112 -9.27 -4.34 17.79
N LEU A 113 -8.28 -5.23 17.68
CA LEU A 113 -7.64 -5.64 16.41
C LEU A 113 -8.36 -6.80 15.71
N GLY A 114 -9.56 -7.20 16.15
CA GLY A 114 -10.33 -8.30 15.55
C GLY A 114 -11.80 -8.36 15.99
N PHE A 115 -12.46 -9.48 15.67
CA PHE A 115 -13.87 -9.80 15.97
C PHE A 115 -14.94 -9.15 15.07
N HIS A 116 -14.52 -8.59 13.92
CA HIS A 116 -15.36 -7.90 12.94
C HIS A 116 -16.05 -8.84 11.94
N GLU A 117 -15.96 -10.18 12.09
CA GLU A 117 -16.44 -11.13 11.07
C GLU A 117 -17.96 -11.04 10.77
N ARG A 118 -18.70 -10.36 11.64
CA ARG A 118 -20.15 -10.11 11.60
C ARG A 118 -20.55 -8.82 10.87
N THR A 119 -19.61 -7.89 10.70
CA THR A 119 -19.82 -6.46 10.39
C THR A 119 -18.94 -5.99 9.21
N SER A 120 -18.42 -6.95 8.44
CA SER A 120 -17.65 -6.76 7.21
C SER A 120 -17.62 -8.02 6.35
N SER A 121 -17.26 -7.89 5.08
CA SER A 121 -16.87 -8.99 4.19
C SER A 121 -15.41 -9.43 4.43
N ALA A 122 -14.84 -10.19 3.48
CA ALA A 122 -13.42 -10.52 3.50
C ALA A 122 -12.56 -9.26 3.31
N GLU A 123 -11.29 -9.37 3.67
CA GLU A 123 -10.25 -8.40 3.36
C GLU A 123 -9.52 -8.82 2.08
N THR A 124 -9.25 -7.88 1.17
CA THR A 124 -8.69 -8.10 -0.18
C THR A 124 -7.20 -7.81 -0.28
N TYR A 125 -6.61 -7.12 0.71
CA TYR A 125 -5.18 -6.77 0.72
C TYR A 125 -4.48 -6.93 2.08
N TYR A 126 -5.11 -6.51 3.19
CA TYR A 126 -4.44 -6.47 4.50
C TYR A 126 -4.25 -7.84 5.17
N CYS A 127 -3.12 -8.00 5.85
CA CYS A 127 -2.87 -9.15 6.70
C CYS A 127 -3.78 -9.11 7.95
N ARG A 128 -3.99 -10.29 8.56
CA ARG A 128 -4.38 -10.35 9.98
C ARG A 128 -3.31 -9.71 10.87
N PRO A 129 -3.66 -9.23 12.07
CA PRO A 129 -2.66 -8.90 13.09
C PRO A 129 -1.68 -10.06 13.32
N LEU A 130 -0.41 -9.71 13.45
CA LEU A 130 0.70 -10.62 13.69
C LEU A 130 1.22 -10.42 15.10
N THR A 131 1.61 -11.48 15.79
CA THR A 131 2.50 -11.37 16.97
C THR A 131 3.92 -10.96 16.52
N PRO A 132 4.76 -10.37 17.39
CA PRO A 132 6.14 -10.02 17.02
C PRO A 132 6.92 -11.18 16.41
N GLY A 133 6.82 -12.39 16.98
CA GLY A 133 7.49 -13.57 16.44
C GLY A 133 6.96 -14.07 15.09
N GLU A 134 5.71 -13.77 14.73
CA GLU A 134 5.18 -14.04 13.38
C GLU A 134 5.66 -12.99 12.37
N HIS A 135 5.73 -11.72 12.78
CA HIS A 135 6.25 -10.62 11.97
C HIS A 135 7.74 -10.79 11.67
N ASP A 136 8.54 -11.02 12.72
CA ASP A 136 9.98 -11.32 12.61
C ASP A 136 10.24 -12.53 11.71
N ALA A 137 9.39 -13.57 11.79
CA ALA A 137 9.52 -14.78 10.98
C ALA A 137 9.17 -14.54 9.50
N LEU A 138 8.19 -13.68 9.18
CA LEU A 138 7.89 -13.29 7.80
C LEU A 138 9.03 -12.46 7.20
N LEU A 139 9.52 -11.45 7.93
CA LEU A 139 10.67 -10.63 7.53
C LEU A 139 11.97 -11.43 7.33
N GLN A 140 12.11 -12.60 7.97
CA GLN A 140 13.26 -13.51 7.83
C GLN A 140 13.07 -14.62 6.78
N SER A 141 11.90 -14.72 6.15
CA SER A 141 11.53 -15.85 5.29
C SER A 141 11.70 -15.60 3.80
N ASP A 142 12.01 -14.36 3.39
CA ASP A 142 11.99 -13.84 2.02
C ASP A 142 10.68 -14.07 1.24
N ALA A 143 9.63 -14.60 1.88
CA ALA A 143 8.40 -15.05 1.22
C ALA A 143 7.21 -14.08 1.39
N MET A 144 7.29 -13.15 2.37
CA MET A 144 6.44 -11.98 2.71
C MET A 144 4.90 -12.07 2.55
N THR A 145 4.37 -13.25 2.28
CA THR A 145 2.97 -13.52 2.03
C THR A 145 2.17 -13.41 3.32
N CYS A 146 1.10 -12.61 3.34
CA CYS A 146 0.24 -12.57 4.51
C CYS A 146 -0.33 -13.96 4.84
N PRO A 147 -0.27 -14.41 6.11
CA PRO A 147 -1.04 -15.58 6.57
C PRO A 147 -2.52 -15.21 6.81
N SER A 148 -3.15 -14.55 5.83
CA SER A 148 -4.54 -14.04 5.85
C SER A 148 -5.40 -14.67 4.74
N PRO A 149 -6.20 -15.69 5.06
CA PRO A 149 -7.51 -16.11 3.79
C PRO A 149 -8.52 -15.03 3.42
N ASN A 150 -9.25 -15.41 2.35
CA ASN A 150 -10.68 -15.31 2.01
C ASN A 150 -11.72 -15.21 3.18
N ALA A 151 -11.32 -15.26 4.45
CA ALA A 151 -12.20 -15.08 5.60
C ALA A 151 -11.51 -14.42 6.82
N PHE A 152 -10.33 -13.79 6.64
CA PHE A 152 -9.97 -12.67 7.50
C PHE A 152 -10.88 -11.49 7.12
N ARG A 153 -11.32 -10.71 8.12
CA ARG A 153 -12.33 -9.67 7.97
C ARG A 153 -11.96 -8.46 8.81
N THR A 154 -11.75 -7.36 8.11
CA THR A 154 -11.42 -6.05 8.68
C THR A 154 -12.69 -5.21 8.79
N ASP A 155 -12.90 -4.47 9.88
CA ASP A 155 -13.86 -3.37 9.82
C ASP A 155 -13.28 -2.33 8.85
N LYS A 156 -13.87 -2.22 7.65
CA LYS A 156 -13.47 -1.26 6.60
C LYS A 156 -13.80 0.20 6.98
N GLY A 157 -14.47 0.38 8.11
CA GLY A 157 -14.86 1.66 8.67
C GLY A 157 -16.08 2.27 8.00
N ARG A 158 -16.29 3.54 8.35
CA ARG A 158 -17.32 4.42 7.84
C ARG A 158 -16.93 5.88 8.10
N PHE A 159 -17.65 6.83 7.55
CA PHE A 159 -17.39 8.25 7.78
C PHE A 159 -17.73 8.70 9.21
N ALA A 160 -16.92 9.64 9.72
CA ALA A 160 -17.09 10.26 11.03
C ALA A 160 -18.36 11.14 11.09
N GLN A 161 -19.32 10.75 11.93
CA GLN A 161 -20.64 11.41 12.03
C GLN A 161 -20.62 12.80 12.70
N ASP A 162 -19.50 13.20 13.30
CA ASP A 162 -19.27 14.55 13.82
C ASP A 162 -18.66 15.51 12.77
N GLY A 163 -18.35 15.00 11.57
CA GLY A 163 -17.70 15.77 10.51
C GLY A 163 -16.19 15.89 10.65
N ALA A 164 -15.53 15.03 11.44
CA ALA A 164 -14.07 14.97 11.48
C ALA A 164 -13.48 14.61 10.10
N THR A 165 -12.34 15.22 9.78
CA THR A 165 -11.66 15.11 8.48
C THR A 165 -10.23 14.57 8.59
N SER A 166 -9.77 13.93 7.53
CA SER A 166 -8.39 13.49 7.31
C SER A 166 -7.73 14.31 6.19
N VAL A 167 -6.42 14.50 6.24
CA VAL A 167 -5.62 15.02 5.10
C VAL A 167 -5.19 13.92 4.12
N TYR A 168 -5.40 12.65 4.49
CA TYR A 168 -5.14 11.47 3.67
C TYR A 168 -6.45 10.89 3.10
N PRO A 169 -6.47 10.39 1.85
CA PRO A 169 -7.64 9.78 1.24
C PRO A 169 -8.03 8.46 1.93
N PRO A 170 -9.29 8.02 1.78
CA PRO A 170 -9.67 6.64 2.07
C PRO A 170 -9.03 5.67 1.04
N ARG A 171 -8.99 4.37 1.37
CA ARG A 171 -8.48 3.33 0.45
C ARG A 171 -9.43 3.10 -0.73
N ASN A 172 -8.92 2.97 -1.96
CA ASN A 172 -9.72 2.72 -3.17
C ASN A 172 -9.58 1.29 -3.73
N ASP A 173 -8.69 0.45 -3.19
CA ASP A 173 -8.46 -0.96 -3.60
C ASP A 173 -9.63 -1.94 -3.30
N LEU A 174 -10.81 -1.41 -2.98
CA LEU A 174 -12.01 -2.15 -2.59
C LEU A 174 -12.92 -2.42 -3.81
N VAL A 175 -12.40 -3.16 -4.79
CA VAL A 175 -13.13 -3.54 -6.03
C VAL A 175 -14.42 -4.34 -5.75
N GLU A 176 -14.53 -5.01 -4.60
CA GLU A 176 -15.74 -5.72 -4.19
C GLU A 176 -16.25 -5.21 -2.81
N VAL A 177 -17.52 -4.79 -2.75
CA VAL A 177 -18.23 -4.34 -1.55
C VAL A 177 -19.52 -5.15 -1.36
N SER A 178 -19.88 -5.50 -0.12
CA SER A 178 -21.04 -6.37 0.17
C SER A 178 -22.04 -5.77 1.16
N ASP A 179 -23.24 -6.38 1.24
CA ASP A 179 -24.27 -6.14 2.26
C ASP A 179 -23.80 -6.27 3.74
N ARG A 180 -22.57 -6.73 4.01
CA ARG A 180 -21.98 -6.74 5.37
C ARG A 180 -21.15 -5.51 5.69
N ASP A 181 -20.63 -4.84 4.68
CA ASP A 181 -19.77 -3.68 4.82
C ASP A 181 -20.66 -2.43 5.03
N HIS A 182 -20.08 -1.32 5.53
CA HIS A 182 -20.87 -0.10 5.66
C HIS A 182 -21.05 0.56 4.29
N GLN A 183 -22.25 1.10 4.01
CA GLN A 183 -22.57 1.76 2.72
C GLN A 183 -21.49 2.76 2.25
N ASP A 184 -20.92 3.53 3.17
CA ASP A 184 -19.87 4.53 2.92
C ASP A 184 -18.62 3.93 2.24
N THR A 185 -18.32 2.63 2.37
CA THR A 185 -17.12 2.02 1.77
C THR A 185 -17.18 1.97 0.24
N ALA A 186 -18.37 2.04 -0.35
CA ALA A 186 -18.54 2.17 -1.79
C ALA A 186 -18.20 3.58 -2.31
N GLU A 187 -18.26 4.61 -1.45
CA GLU A 187 -17.90 6.00 -1.81
C GLU A 187 -16.39 6.24 -1.70
N TYR A 188 -15.59 5.29 -1.19
CA TYR A 188 -14.16 5.51 -0.94
C TYR A 188 -13.33 5.71 -2.23
N ALA A 189 -13.62 4.94 -3.29
CA ALA A 189 -12.88 5.05 -4.55
C ALA A 189 -13.17 6.38 -5.26
N GLU A 190 -14.46 6.76 -5.35
CA GLU A 190 -14.89 8.06 -5.93
C GLU A 190 -14.28 9.28 -5.20
N LEU A 191 -13.89 9.13 -3.93
CA LEU A 191 -13.26 10.19 -3.13
C LEU A 191 -11.73 10.25 -3.25
N ASN A 192 -11.06 9.27 -3.85
CA ASN A 192 -9.60 9.19 -3.88
C ASN A 192 -9.03 9.57 -5.26
N GLU A 193 -8.67 10.84 -5.43
CA GLU A 193 -8.14 11.35 -6.69
C GLU A 193 -6.64 11.07 -6.90
N LEU A 194 -5.96 10.44 -5.92
CA LEU A 194 -4.54 10.17 -6.00
C LEU A 194 -4.16 8.95 -6.84
N ASP A 195 -5.14 8.16 -7.30
CA ASP A 195 -4.85 6.88 -7.96
C ASP A 195 -3.94 7.05 -9.19
N ALA A 196 -4.22 8.04 -10.03
CA ALA A 196 -3.47 8.34 -11.25
C ALA A 196 -2.00 8.78 -11.03
N ILE A 197 -1.61 9.18 -9.81
CA ILE A 197 -0.21 9.50 -9.44
C ILE A 197 0.36 8.51 -8.43
N THR A 198 -0.43 7.51 -8.02
CA THR A 198 -0.01 6.49 -7.07
C THR A 198 0.77 5.39 -7.78
N ARG A 199 1.85 4.94 -7.15
CA ARG A 199 2.77 3.93 -7.69
C ARG A 199 3.21 2.94 -6.62
N ALA A 200 3.79 1.80 -7.03
CA ALA A 200 4.34 0.85 -6.07
C ALA A 200 5.38 1.50 -5.14
N THR A 201 5.56 0.93 -3.94
CA THR A 201 6.67 1.33 -3.07
C THR A 201 7.97 0.84 -3.70
N PRO A 202 8.94 1.72 -4.04
CA PRO A 202 10.17 1.26 -4.68
C PRO A 202 10.93 0.29 -3.78
N GLU A 203 11.45 -0.80 -4.37
CA GLU A 203 12.12 -1.88 -3.61
C GLU A 203 13.30 -1.38 -2.76
N GLY A 204 13.92 -0.26 -3.14
CA GLY A 204 15.10 0.28 -2.46
C GLY A 204 16.36 -0.57 -2.66
N GLN A 205 16.43 -1.38 -3.73
CA GLN A 205 17.64 -2.11 -4.13
C GLN A 205 18.58 -1.25 -4.98
N ASN A 206 18.02 -0.45 -5.90
CA ASN A 206 18.74 0.41 -6.84
C ASN A 206 18.21 1.85 -6.78
N PRO A 207 18.96 2.85 -7.29
CA PRO A 207 18.40 4.16 -7.65
C PRO A 207 17.23 4.00 -8.63
N THR A 208 16.28 4.92 -8.57
CA THR A 208 15.08 4.94 -9.42
C THR A 208 14.71 6.38 -9.77
N HIS A 209 13.78 6.55 -10.69
CA HIS A 209 13.21 7.85 -11.01
C HIS A 209 11.72 7.73 -11.28
N THR A 210 11.03 8.87 -11.32
CA THR A 210 9.71 8.98 -11.92
C THR A 210 9.70 10.11 -12.95
N ILE A 211 8.95 9.95 -14.03
CA ILE A 211 8.91 10.85 -15.19
C ILE A 211 7.59 11.62 -15.19
N LEU A 212 7.67 12.93 -15.38
CA LEU A 212 6.54 13.83 -15.46
C LEU A 212 6.66 14.70 -16.71
N ARG A 213 5.59 14.80 -17.51
CA ARG A 213 5.48 15.83 -18.54
C ARG A 213 4.81 17.07 -17.95
N LEU A 214 5.43 18.25 -18.09
CA LEU A 214 4.90 19.51 -17.55
C LEU A 214 3.68 20.00 -18.34
N ARG A 215 2.81 20.78 -17.69
CA ARG A 215 1.70 21.51 -18.33
C ARG A 215 2.21 22.85 -18.85
N GLU A 216 1.62 23.41 -19.92
CA GLU A 216 2.06 24.71 -20.49
C GLU A 216 2.16 25.81 -19.42
N GLU A 217 1.19 25.90 -18.50
CA GLU A 217 1.19 26.90 -17.42
C GLU A 217 2.29 26.68 -16.36
N GLU A 218 2.88 25.48 -16.27
CA GLU A 218 3.95 25.21 -15.32
C GLU A 218 5.28 25.81 -15.78
N LEU A 219 5.45 26.01 -17.10
CA LEU A 219 6.70 26.46 -17.73
C LEU A 219 7.03 27.95 -17.52
N ASP A 220 6.05 28.78 -17.16
CA ASP A 220 6.19 30.25 -17.09
C ASP A 220 7.01 30.77 -15.88
N GLU A 221 7.17 29.97 -14.83
CA GLU A 221 7.86 30.37 -13.58
C GLU A 221 8.64 29.20 -12.95
N ALA A 222 9.73 29.50 -12.24
CA ALA A 222 10.52 28.51 -11.52
C ALA A 222 9.69 27.67 -10.53
N LEU A 223 10.07 26.40 -10.39
CA LEU A 223 9.39 25.40 -9.58
C LEU A 223 10.31 24.88 -8.47
N VAL A 224 9.71 24.47 -7.36
CA VAL A 224 10.38 23.76 -6.27
C VAL A 224 9.82 22.34 -6.20
N ALA A 225 10.66 21.37 -6.51
CA ALA A 225 10.39 19.96 -6.30
C ALA A 225 10.66 19.60 -4.84
N PHE A 226 9.69 18.95 -4.20
CA PHE A 226 9.83 18.38 -2.87
C PHE A 226 9.74 16.86 -2.92
N ILE A 227 10.51 16.19 -2.06
CA ILE A 227 10.32 14.77 -1.73
C ILE A 227 10.28 14.61 -0.20
N GLU A 228 9.19 14.03 0.31
CA GLU A 228 9.05 13.65 1.72
C GLU A 228 9.19 12.13 1.84
N ILE A 229 9.99 11.65 2.78
CA ILE A 229 10.24 10.22 3.01
C ILE A 229 10.09 9.80 4.47
N ASN A 230 9.37 8.69 4.68
CA ASN A 230 9.12 8.07 5.97
C ASN A 230 9.46 6.57 5.97
N LEU A 231 9.70 6.02 7.16
CA LEU A 231 9.92 4.60 7.40
C LEU A 231 9.24 4.20 8.73
N GLU A 232 8.30 3.25 8.71
CA GLU A 232 7.76 2.69 9.96
C GLU A 232 8.88 2.04 10.79
N ALA A 233 8.73 2.12 12.11
CA ALA A 233 9.61 1.53 13.13
C ALA A 233 11.07 2.03 13.14
N ASP A 234 11.38 3.16 12.49
CA ASP A 234 12.73 3.76 12.44
C ASP A 234 13.19 4.34 13.80
N GLN A 235 13.57 3.44 14.73
CA GLN A 235 13.99 3.77 16.09
C GLN A 235 15.36 4.46 16.10
N HIS A 236 15.47 5.62 16.77
CA HIS A 236 16.78 6.28 16.93
C HIS A 236 16.96 7.02 18.26
N GLY A 237 18.17 6.93 18.80
CA GLY A 237 18.57 7.63 20.03
C GLY A 237 17.66 7.32 21.23
N ALA A 238 17.58 8.28 22.16
CA ALA A 238 16.64 8.22 23.30
C ALA A 238 15.34 9.00 23.04
N GLU A 239 15.22 9.67 21.90
CA GLU A 239 14.12 10.57 21.53
C GLU A 239 13.10 9.91 20.60
N TRP A 240 13.57 8.99 19.74
CA TRP A 240 12.76 8.25 18.77
C TRP A 240 12.75 6.74 19.03
N THR A 241 13.08 6.29 20.25
CA THR A 241 12.95 4.89 20.66
C THR A 241 11.66 4.73 21.47
N TYR A 242 10.75 3.90 20.98
CA TYR A 242 9.43 3.64 21.56
C TYR A 242 9.28 2.16 21.96
N ALA A 243 8.55 1.91 23.05
CA ALA A 243 8.16 0.58 23.49
C ALA A 243 6.71 0.25 23.09
N ARG A 244 6.24 -0.98 23.39
CA ARG A 244 4.84 -1.39 23.11
C ARG A 244 3.85 -0.59 23.97
N GLU A 245 4.29 -0.20 25.16
CA GLU A 245 3.57 0.61 26.13
C GLU A 245 3.53 2.12 25.79
N ASP A 246 4.25 2.57 24.75
CA ASP A 246 4.10 3.91 24.13
C ASP A 246 3.11 3.93 22.93
N HIS A 247 2.34 2.84 22.80
CA HIS A 247 1.33 2.58 21.77
C HIS A 247 0.04 2.07 22.44
N TYR A 248 -1.08 2.12 21.73
CA TYR A 248 -2.31 1.46 22.18
C TYR A 248 -2.22 -0.05 21.98
N VAL A 249 -2.31 -0.79 23.09
CA VAL A 249 -2.33 -2.27 23.14
C VAL A 249 -3.77 -2.75 23.36
N ASP A 250 -4.31 -3.56 22.46
CA ASP A 250 -5.66 -4.14 22.61
C ASP A 250 -5.72 -5.07 23.84
N PRO A 251 -6.59 -4.81 24.84
CA PRO A 251 -6.69 -5.62 26.05
C PRO A 251 -7.31 -7.02 25.83
N ARG A 252 -7.64 -7.40 24.60
CA ARG A 252 -8.06 -8.76 24.17
C ARG A 252 -6.98 -9.47 23.36
N LEU A 253 -6.07 -8.72 22.75
CA LEU A 253 -5.09 -9.15 21.75
C LEU A 253 -3.71 -8.52 22.07
N ASP A 254 -3.35 -8.54 23.35
CA ASP A 254 -2.17 -7.88 23.93
C ASP A 254 -0.81 -8.40 23.41
N GLN A 255 -0.78 -9.66 22.98
CA GLN A 255 0.35 -10.31 22.32
C GLN A 255 0.55 -9.95 20.83
N TYR A 256 -0.39 -9.22 20.21
CA TYR A 256 -0.36 -8.89 18.76
C TYR A 256 0.19 -7.49 18.48
N GLY A 257 0.50 -7.25 17.20
CA GLY A 257 1.12 -6.05 16.67
C GLY A 257 2.59 -5.88 17.06
N VAL A 258 3.25 -4.91 16.46
CA VAL A 258 4.63 -4.46 16.71
C VAL A 258 4.72 -2.94 16.86
N VAL A 259 5.82 -2.46 17.43
CA VAL A 259 6.14 -1.03 17.56
C VAL A 259 6.35 -0.44 16.16
N TRP A 260 5.76 0.72 15.87
CA TRP A 260 5.89 1.38 14.56
C TRP A 260 6.27 2.85 14.62
N ARG A 261 6.01 3.53 15.74
CA ARG A 261 6.47 4.92 15.92
C ARG A 261 8.00 4.95 15.97
N GLY A 262 8.60 5.99 15.40
CA GLY A 262 10.04 6.16 15.28
C GLY A 262 10.38 7.63 14.97
N GLN A 263 11.43 7.87 14.19
CA GLN A 263 11.75 9.20 13.67
C GLN A 263 10.65 9.74 12.73
N PRO A 264 10.35 11.05 12.75
CA PRO A 264 9.39 11.68 11.84
C PRO A 264 9.80 11.56 10.37
N SER A 265 8.89 11.88 9.45
CA SER A 265 9.20 12.04 8.03
C SER A 265 10.29 13.10 7.79
N VAL A 266 11.07 12.95 6.73
CA VAL A 266 12.17 13.87 6.36
C VAL A 266 11.90 14.42 4.95
N VAL A 267 12.08 15.73 4.77
CA VAL A 267 11.80 16.44 3.52
C VAL A 267 13.10 16.91 2.86
N TYR A 268 13.23 16.72 1.56
CA TYR A 268 14.24 17.33 0.70
C TYR A 268 13.56 18.25 -0.32
N GLU A 269 14.25 19.31 -0.74
CA GLU A 269 13.75 20.30 -1.70
C GLU A 269 14.83 20.63 -2.75
N VAL A 270 14.42 20.88 -4.00
CA VAL A 270 15.27 21.32 -5.12
C VAL A 270 14.48 22.31 -5.97
N ALA A 271 15.00 23.53 -6.13
CA ALA A 271 14.45 24.52 -7.07
C ALA A 271 15.03 24.32 -8.48
N PHE A 272 14.20 24.45 -9.51
CA PHE A 272 14.56 24.32 -10.92
C PHE A 272 13.79 25.31 -11.80
N ASP A 273 14.39 25.70 -12.93
CA ASP A 273 13.70 26.44 -13.98
C ASP A 273 13.26 25.43 -15.07
N PRO A 274 11.96 25.31 -15.39
CA PRO A 274 11.46 24.42 -16.45
C PRO A 274 12.06 24.64 -17.85
N GLN A 275 12.70 25.79 -18.10
CA GLN A 275 13.27 26.16 -19.39
C GLN A 275 14.81 26.03 -19.44
N GLU A 276 15.49 25.78 -18.31
CA GLU A 276 16.94 25.54 -18.27
C GLU A 276 17.25 24.02 -18.25
N PRO A 277 17.70 23.40 -19.36
CA PRO A 277 17.96 21.97 -19.42
C PRO A 277 19.15 21.53 -18.57
N GLY A 278 19.02 20.36 -17.93
CA GLY A 278 20.08 19.70 -17.15
C GLY A 278 19.63 19.25 -15.75
N VAL A 279 20.60 18.80 -14.94
CA VAL A 279 20.38 18.26 -13.59
C VAL A 279 20.62 19.31 -12.51
N VAL A 280 19.64 19.53 -11.64
CA VAL A 280 19.79 20.22 -10.35
C VAL A 280 19.49 19.26 -9.20
N SER A 281 20.14 19.44 -8.04
CA SER A 281 20.13 18.39 -7.01
C SER A 281 20.47 18.88 -5.59
N THR A 282 20.14 18.02 -4.61
CA THR A 282 20.51 18.20 -3.21
C THR A 282 21.07 16.91 -2.59
N ARG A 283 21.89 17.10 -1.55
CA ARG A 283 22.36 16.06 -0.61
C ARG A 283 21.82 16.26 0.82
N LYS A 284 21.11 17.37 1.06
CA LYS A 284 20.69 17.82 2.39
C LYS A 284 19.18 17.85 2.46
N TYR A 285 18.66 17.33 3.55
CA TYR A 285 17.25 17.50 3.89
C TYR A 285 16.99 18.95 4.31
N ALA A 286 15.83 19.47 3.91
CA ALA A 286 15.33 20.80 4.25
C ALA A 286 14.82 20.85 5.70
N GLY A 287 14.29 19.72 6.19
CA GLY A 287 13.78 19.57 7.55
C GLY A 287 12.99 18.27 7.75
N TYR A 288 12.24 18.19 8.85
CA TYR A 288 11.46 17.00 9.21
C TYR A 288 10.04 17.35 9.68
N GLY A 289 9.07 16.46 9.41
CA GLY A 289 7.65 16.66 9.70
C GLY A 289 7.26 16.49 11.18
N SER A 290 5.97 16.60 11.49
CA SER A 290 5.46 16.37 12.85
C SER A 290 5.38 14.86 13.18
N SER A 291 5.93 14.45 14.33
CA SER A 291 6.04 13.03 14.73
C SER A 291 4.71 12.37 15.15
N ASP A 292 3.64 13.15 15.28
CA ASP A 292 2.25 12.71 15.44
C ASP A 292 1.39 13.00 14.18
N GLY A 293 1.96 13.67 13.17
CA GLY A 293 1.28 14.04 11.92
C GLY A 293 0.20 15.10 12.04
N ARG A 294 0.12 15.80 13.18
CA ARG A 294 -0.95 16.77 13.46
C ARG A 294 -0.92 18.00 12.56
N ASP A 295 0.24 18.35 12.01
CA ASP A 295 0.49 19.54 11.21
C ASP A 295 1.58 19.31 10.15
N GLY A 296 1.50 20.05 9.04
CA GLY A 296 2.51 20.02 7.97
C GLY A 296 3.71 20.95 8.19
N ALA A 297 4.07 21.24 9.45
CA ALA A 297 5.20 22.12 9.71
C ALA A 297 6.54 21.39 9.47
N VAL A 298 7.43 22.03 8.70
CA VAL A 298 8.81 21.57 8.51
C VAL A 298 9.67 22.11 9.64
N ASN A 299 10.13 21.21 10.51
CA ASN A 299 11.08 21.51 11.58
C ASN A 299 12.50 21.57 11.01
N PRO A 300 13.36 22.51 11.45
CA PRO A 300 14.70 22.67 10.88
C PRO A 300 15.62 21.49 11.24
N PRO A 301 16.62 21.16 10.40
CA PRO A 301 17.60 20.11 10.66
C PRO A 301 18.30 20.23 12.02
N ASP A 302 18.36 19.13 12.77
CA ASP A 302 19.00 19.06 14.08
C ASP A 302 19.61 17.67 14.36
N PHE A 303 20.19 17.49 15.55
CA PHE A 303 20.93 16.28 15.94
C PHE A 303 20.06 15.12 16.46
N SER A 304 18.73 15.25 16.45
CA SER A 304 17.81 14.14 16.79
C SER A 304 17.62 13.18 15.62
N ILE A 305 17.78 13.67 14.38
CA ILE A 305 17.61 12.90 13.14
C ILE A 305 18.91 12.21 12.74
N ALA A 306 18.83 10.93 12.40
CA ALA A 306 19.96 10.14 11.92
C ALA A 306 20.38 10.54 10.50
N GLU A 307 21.69 10.53 10.22
CA GLU A 307 22.26 10.77 8.89
C GLU A 307 23.04 9.56 8.34
N SER A 308 22.82 8.36 8.91
CA SER A 308 23.51 7.14 8.50
C SER A 308 22.75 5.85 8.87
N GLY A 309 22.86 4.83 8.02
CA GLY A 309 22.37 3.48 8.29
C GLY A 309 20.97 3.21 7.73
N GLY A 310 20.53 3.99 6.73
CA GLY A 310 19.17 3.90 6.16
C GLY A 310 18.08 4.53 7.04
N SER A 311 18.47 5.31 8.04
CA SER A 311 17.63 5.83 9.12
C SER A 311 17.58 7.35 9.06
N GLY A 312 16.44 7.95 9.45
CA GLY A 312 16.25 9.41 9.45
C GLY A 312 16.40 10.03 8.06
N ALA A 313 17.37 10.94 7.89
CA ALA A 313 17.69 11.52 6.59
C ALA A 313 18.30 10.49 5.62
N ASP A 314 18.97 9.45 6.12
CA ASP A 314 19.63 8.43 5.28
C ASP A 314 18.65 7.44 4.63
N ARG A 315 17.33 7.61 4.83
CA ARG A 315 16.27 6.91 4.12
C ARG A 315 16.31 7.15 2.60
N LEU A 316 16.73 8.33 2.15
CA LEU A 316 17.17 8.56 0.77
C LEU A 316 18.70 8.45 0.75
N ARG A 317 19.23 7.32 0.28
CA ARG A 317 20.67 7.04 0.17
C ARG A 317 21.37 8.01 -0.77
N GLU A 318 22.69 8.15 -0.62
CA GLU A 318 23.49 8.82 -1.65
C GLU A 318 23.74 7.89 -2.86
N PHE A 319 23.51 8.40 -4.06
CA PHE A 319 23.86 7.80 -5.35
C PHE A 319 24.53 8.85 -6.24
N GLU A 320 24.90 8.49 -7.48
CA GLU A 320 25.62 9.37 -8.40
C GLU A 320 24.77 9.63 -9.66
N VAL A 321 24.69 10.91 -10.06
CA VAL A 321 24.03 11.44 -11.28
C VAL A 321 24.95 12.52 -11.83
N ASP A 322 25.29 12.50 -13.12
CA ASP A 322 26.24 13.45 -13.75
C ASP A 322 27.54 13.69 -12.95
N ASP A 323 28.24 12.60 -12.58
CA ASP A 323 29.44 12.57 -11.70
C ASP A 323 29.23 13.20 -10.30
N ALA A 324 28.02 13.63 -9.95
CA ALA A 324 27.69 14.28 -8.69
C ALA A 324 26.98 13.31 -7.72
N ARG A 325 27.48 13.26 -6.47
CA ARG A 325 26.79 12.54 -5.38
C ARG A 325 25.56 13.32 -4.93
N VAL A 326 24.39 12.70 -4.97
CA VAL A 326 23.08 13.30 -4.69
C VAL A 326 22.24 12.39 -3.78
N ARG A 327 21.22 12.93 -3.11
CA ARG A 327 20.14 12.15 -2.44
C ARG A 327 18.78 12.33 -3.13
N PHE A 328 18.57 13.49 -3.75
CA PHE A 328 17.44 13.79 -4.62
C PHE A 328 17.94 14.72 -5.74
N ALA A 329 17.52 14.47 -6.98
CA ALA A 329 17.86 15.27 -8.14
C ALA A 329 16.64 15.41 -9.08
N VAL A 330 16.61 16.51 -9.81
CA VAL A 330 15.61 16.84 -10.83
C VAL A 330 16.36 17.10 -12.12
N GLU A 331 16.03 16.36 -13.16
CA GLU A 331 16.57 16.52 -14.51
C GLU A 331 15.50 17.15 -15.41
N VAL A 332 15.83 18.25 -16.07
CA VAL A 332 14.93 18.97 -16.96
C VAL A 332 15.30 18.65 -18.41
N ARG A 333 14.37 18.05 -19.16
CA ARG A 333 14.49 17.72 -20.59
C ARG A 333 13.40 18.43 -21.41
N PRO A 334 13.62 19.70 -21.82
CA PRO A 334 12.80 20.40 -22.81
C PRO A 334 12.92 19.74 -24.19
N ALA A 335 11.91 19.90 -25.05
CA ALA A 335 11.92 19.30 -26.39
C ALA A 335 13.06 19.81 -27.28
N THR A 336 13.50 18.94 -28.20
CA THR A 336 14.58 19.20 -29.16
C THR A 336 14.24 18.62 -30.54
N GLU A 337 14.98 19.00 -31.60
CA GLU A 337 14.73 18.51 -32.97
C GLU A 337 14.84 16.97 -33.13
N ASP A 338 15.45 16.26 -32.18
CA ASP A 338 15.64 14.80 -32.19
C ASP A 338 14.91 14.07 -31.03
N ASP A 339 14.37 14.80 -30.04
CA ASP A 339 13.62 14.27 -28.88
C ASP A 339 12.53 15.29 -28.49
N ASP A 340 11.34 15.16 -29.08
CA ASP A 340 10.17 16.01 -28.83
C ASP A 340 8.95 15.14 -28.44
N CYS A 341 8.65 15.13 -27.15
CA CYS A 341 7.52 14.40 -26.59
C CYS A 341 6.14 14.98 -26.99
N SER A 342 6.09 16.19 -27.56
CA SER A 342 4.85 16.83 -28.02
C SER A 342 4.31 16.24 -29.34
N GLU A 343 5.14 15.59 -30.15
CA GLU A 343 4.68 14.85 -31.35
C GLU A 343 4.11 13.45 -31.02
N ILE A 344 4.18 13.00 -29.76
CA ILE A 344 3.78 11.63 -29.36
C ILE A 344 2.36 11.63 -28.75
N ASP A 345 1.34 11.53 -29.62
CA ASP A 345 -0.08 11.46 -29.21
C ASP A 345 -0.44 10.21 -28.37
N SER A 346 0.23 9.08 -28.58
CA SER A 346 -0.08 7.80 -27.93
C SER A 346 0.99 6.72 -28.15
N VAL A 347 1.06 5.75 -27.23
CA VAL A 347 1.95 4.58 -27.31
C VAL A 347 1.19 3.28 -27.62
N PRO A 348 1.80 2.32 -28.34
CA PRO A 348 1.13 1.08 -28.73
C PRO A 348 0.90 0.11 -27.55
N ARG A 349 -0.24 -0.59 -27.58
CA ARG A 349 -0.58 -1.62 -26.59
C ARG A 349 0.39 -2.81 -26.64
N ILE A 350 0.70 -3.37 -25.46
CA ILE A 350 1.42 -4.66 -25.30
C ILE A 350 0.72 -5.75 -26.15
N ALA A 351 1.52 -6.57 -26.84
CA ALA A 351 1.02 -7.45 -27.90
C ALA A 351 0.32 -8.70 -27.36
N ALA A 352 0.83 -9.28 -26.27
CA ALA A 352 0.25 -10.42 -25.55
C ALA A 352 0.86 -10.52 -24.14
N VAL A 353 0.19 -11.26 -23.25
CA VAL A 353 0.70 -11.64 -21.93
C VAL A 353 0.14 -13.02 -21.54
N GLU A 354 0.96 -13.88 -20.94
CA GLU A 354 0.54 -15.17 -20.39
C GLU A 354 0.92 -15.26 -18.90
N ALA A 355 0.01 -15.75 -18.05
CA ALA A 355 0.18 -15.78 -16.59
C ALA A 355 0.30 -17.21 -16.04
N THR A 356 1.49 -17.56 -15.57
CA THR A 356 1.85 -18.89 -15.07
C THR A 356 2.13 -18.86 -13.57
N ALA A 357 1.27 -19.48 -12.77
CA ALA A 357 1.54 -19.63 -11.34
C ALA A 357 2.72 -20.58 -11.08
N LEU A 358 3.76 -20.09 -10.40
CA LEU A 358 4.98 -20.84 -10.08
C LEU A 358 4.85 -21.56 -8.74
N SER A 359 4.31 -20.87 -7.75
CA SER A 359 4.07 -21.34 -6.39
C SER A 359 2.70 -20.83 -5.90
N TYR A 360 2.37 -21.06 -4.62
CA TYR A 360 1.13 -20.53 -4.05
C TYR A 360 1.14 -19.00 -3.89
N ASP A 361 2.33 -18.42 -3.89
CA ASP A 361 2.63 -17.02 -3.61
C ASP A 361 3.25 -16.27 -4.79
N GLN A 362 3.59 -16.95 -5.90
CA GLN A 362 4.29 -16.33 -7.04
C GLN A 362 3.62 -16.68 -8.40
N VAL A 363 3.45 -15.66 -9.24
CA VAL A 363 2.98 -15.77 -10.62
C VAL A 363 3.98 -15.11 -11.56
N GLN A 364 4.44 -15.85 -12.57
CA GLN A 364 5.22 -15.31 -13.68
C GLN A 364 4.28 -14.74 -14.76
N LEU A 365 4.59 -13.54 -15.24
CA LEU A 365 3.92 -12.90 -16.37
C LEU A 365 4.91 -12.83 -17.55
N ASP A 366 4.62 -13.58 -18.61
CA ASP A 366 5.39 -13.60 -19.84
C ASP A 366 4.78 -12.60 -20.84
N ILE A 367 5.41 -11.44 -20.98
CA ILE A 367 4.87 -10.24 -21.63
C ILE A 367 5.54 -10.03 -22.99
N SER A 368 4.75 -10.09 -24.07
CA SER A 368 5.21 -9.81 -25.44
C SER A 368 5.03 -8.33 -25.78
N LEU A 369 6.14 -7.63 -26.02
CA LEU A 369 6.18 -6.18 -26.16
C LEU A 369 5.68 -5.71 -27.55
N PRO A 370 5.32 -4.42 -27.71
CA PRO A 370 4.98 -3.86 -29.02
C PRO A 370 6.14 -3.99 -30.01
N ARG A 371 5.83 -4.17 -31.30
CA ARG A 371 6.86 -4.41 -32.35
C ARG A 371 7.76 -3.21 -32.66
N THR A 372 7.29 -2.01 -32.36
CA THR A 372 7.93 -0.73 -32.66
C THR A 372 7.43 0.31 -31.67
N MET A 373 8.31 1.16 -31.17
CA MET A 373 7.94 2.36 -30.41
C MET A 373 7.76 3.57 -31.36
N PRO A 374 6.98 4.61 -30.98
CA PRO A 374 6.94 5.89 -31.68
C PRO A 374 8.27 6.65 -31.61
N GLY A 375 8.70 7.27 -32.71
CA GLY A 375 9.87 8.17 -32.71
C GLY A 375 11.15 7.54 -32.14
N SER A 376 11.79 8.24 -31.21
CA SER A 376 12.94 7.83 -30.39
C SER A 376 12.56 7.09 -29.11
N THR A 377 11.26 6.95 -28.79
CA THR A 377 10.82 6.57 -27.44
C THR A 377 11.16 5.14 -27.05
N TYR A 378 11.35 4.93 -25.75
CA TYR A 378 11.58 3.63 -25.12
C TYR A 378 10.68 3.46 -23.87
N ILE A 379 10.51 2.23 -23.42
CA ILE A 379 9.72 1.93 -22.22
C ILE A 379 10.54 2.32 -20.99
N SER A 380 10.01 3.21 -20.15
CA SER A 380 10.65 3.72 -18.92
C SER A 380 10.15 3.01 -17.65
N GLN A 381 8.92 2.51 -17.67
CA GLN A 381 8.32 1.77 -16.57
C GLN A 381 7.36 0.71 -17.13
N LEU A 382 7.42 -0.50 -16.58
CA LEU A 382 6.38 -1.53 -16.71
C LEU A 382 5.56 -1.55 -15.41
N THR A 383 4.24 -1.59 -15.51
CA THR A 383 3.33 -1.59 -14.33
C THR A 383 2.40 -2.79 -14.41
N VAL A 384 2.23 -3.48 -13.28
CA VAL A 384 1.37 -4.66 -13.15
C VAL A 384 0.40 -4.46 -12.00
N HIS A 385 -0.87 -4.23 -12.29
CA HIS A 385 -1.94 -4.24 -11.31
C HIS A 385 -2.41 -5.69 -11.08
N HIS A 386 -2.72 -6.07 -9.84
CA HIS A 386 -3.13 -7.43 -9.48
C HIS A 386 -4.30 -7.47 -8.49
N ALA A 387 -5.35 -8.27 -8.78
CA ALA A 387 -6.55 -8.36 -7.95
C ALA A 387 -7.00 -9.81 -7.72
N PRO A 388 -7.29 -10.23 -6.47
CA PRO A 388 -7.83 -11.55 -6.16
C PRO A 388 -9.36 -11.60 -6.35
N SER A 389 -9.84 -11.78 -7.59
CA SER A 389 -11.27 -11.98 -7.89
C SER A 389 -11.52 -13.12 -8.89
N ILE A 390 -12.76 -13.63 -8.86
CA ILE A 390 -13.29 -14.67 -9.75
C ILE A 390 -14.16 -14.13 -10.89
N ASP A 391 -14.72 -12.94 -10.72
CA ASP A 391 -15.57 -12.27 -11.72
C ASP A 391 -14.69 -11.33 -12.57
N GLU A 392 -15.06 -11.10 -13.83
CA GLU A 392 -14.20 -10.34 -14.76
C GLU A 392 -14.24 -8.84 -14.42
N LEU A 393 -13.09 -8.29 -13.98
CA LEU A 393 -12.92 -6.88 -13.60
C LEU A 393 -12.60 -6.02 -14.85
N ASP A 394 -13.04 -4.76 -14.85
CA ASP A 394 -12.76 -3.82 -15.95
C ASP A 394 -11.44 -3.02 -15.76
N ASP A 395 -11.17 -2.11 -16.69
CA ASP A 395 -9.93 -1.30 -16.67
C ASP A 395 -9.91 -0.32 -15.48
N GLU A 396 -11.05 0.22 -15.03
CA GLU A 396 -11.15 1.18 -13.91
C GLU A 396 -10.99 0.46 -12.56
N GLU A 397 -11.64 -0.71 -12.42
CA GLU A 397 -11.47 -1.60 -11.26
C GLU A 397 -10.03 -2.12 -11.12
N MET A 398 -9.37 -2.42 -12.26
CA MET A 398 -7.97 -2.87 -12.24
C MET A 398 -6.95 -1.74 -12.08
N GLU A 399 -7.20 -0.52 -12.59
CA GLU A 399 -6.34 0.64 -12.28
C GLU A 399 -6.33 0.91 -10.76
N ALA A 400 -7.50 0.85 -10.10
CA ALA A 400 -7.64 0.98 -8.65
C ALA A 400 -6.98 -0.15 -7.83
N ALA A 401 -6.74 -1.32 -8.42
CA ALA A 401 -6.12 -2.46 -7.73
C ALA A 401 -4.64 -2.22 -7.33
N PRO A 402 -4.10 -2.92 -6.31
CA PRO A 402 -2.69 -2.87 -5.93
C PRO A 402 -1.76 -3.21 -7.10
N GLN A 403 -0.56 -2.63 -7.11
CA GLN A 403 0.35 -2.71 -8.26
C GLN A 403 1.82 -2.93 -7.89
N ASP A 404 2.57 -3.48 -8.84
CA ASP A 404 4.03 -3.53 -8.87
C ASP A 404 4.57 -2.72 -10.05
N ASP A 405 5.61 -1.92 -9.78
CA ASP A 405 6.25 -1.02 -10.76
C ASP A 405 7.70 -1.48 -10.98
N PHE A 406 8.04 -1.83 -12.22
CA PHE A 406 9.40 -2.18 -12.63
C PHE A 406 9.99 -1.01 -13.42
N SER A 407 10.99 -0.33 -12.84
CA SER A 407 11.77 0.69 -13.57
C SER A 407 12.54 0.04 -14.73
N VAL A 408 12.47 0.65 -15.91
CA VAL A 408 13.13 0.19 -17.13
C VAL A 408 14.06 1.30 -17.63
N CYS A 409 15.31 0.95 -17.89
CA CYS A 409 16.31 1.93 -18.31
C CYS A 409 16.39 2.10 -19.83
N ALA A 410 17.01 3.23 -20.22
CA ALA A 410 17.31 3.55 -21.61
C ALA A 410 18.04 2.39 -22.33
N PRO A 411 17.77 2.12 -23.62
CA PRO A 411 18.33 0.99 -24.36
C PRO A 411 19.86 0.85 -24.35
N ASP A 412 20.59 1.95 -24.20
CA ASP A 412 22.05 2.02 -24.21
C ASP A 412 22.68 2.11 -22.79
N SER A 413 21.89 1.91 -21.73
CA SER A 413 22.35 1.99 -20.33
C SER A 413 23.21 0.79 -19.91
N GLU A 414 24.50 1.00 -19.61
CA GLU A 414 25.41 -0.08 -19.20
C GLU A 414 25.24 -0.57 -17.75
N ASP A 415 24.70 0.26 -16.84
CA ASP A 415 24.69 0.02 -15.38
C ASP A 415 23.33 -0.43 -14.78
N CYS A 416 22.34 -0.79 -15.59
CA CYS A 416 20.95 -1.02 -15.13
C CYS A 416 20.48 -2.49 -15.19
N GLY A 417 19.56 -2.86 -14.27
CA GLY A 417 19.06 -4.22 -14.10
C GLY A 417 18.00 -4.68 -15.12
N LEU A 418 17.20 -3.76 -15.69
CA LEU A 418 16.15 -4.09 -16.66
C LEU A 418 16.15 -3.09 -17.83
N VAL A 419 16.27 -3.63 -19.04
CA VAL A 419 16.18 -2.90 -20.31
C VAL A 419 15.20 -3.66 -21.21
N LEU A 420 14.23 -2.96 -21.79
CA LEU A 420 13.21 -3.54 -22.67
C LEU A 420 13.38 -3.04 -24.11
N HIS A 421 13.23 -3.95 -25.07
CA HIS A 421 13.29 -3.65 -26.50
C HIS A 421 11.99 -4.04 -27.19
N ALA A 422 11.58 -3.25 -28.18
CA ALA A 422 10.45 -3.54 -29.05
C ALA A 422 10.64 -4.86 -29.82
N ASP A 423 9.53 -5.54 -30.15
CA ASP A 423 9.45 -6.92 -30.70
C ASP A 423 10.04 -8.01 -29.75
N GLY A 424 10.40 -7.64 -28.52
CA GLY A 424 10.92 -8.53 -27.49
C GLY A 424 9.87 -9.21 -26.61
N THR A 425 10.35 -10.00 -25.65
CA THR A 425 9.54 -10.62 -24.59
C THR A 425 10.28 -10.48 -23.26
N VAL A 426 9.56 -10.15 -22.19
CA VAL A 426 10.08 -10.09 -20.82
C VAL A 426 9.24 -11.00 -19.92
N SER A 427 9.91 -11.66 -18.97
CA SER A 427 9.26 -12.40 -17.88
C SER A 427 9.47 -11.63 -16.58
N VAL A 428 8.39 -11.20 -15.93
CA VAL A 428 8.42 -10.67 -14.55
C VAL A 428 7.75 -11.65 -13.61
N VAL A 429 8.08 -11.60 -12.33
CA VAL A 429 7.42 -12.39 -11.27
C VAL A 429 6.74 -11.43 -10.32
N ILE A 430 5.46 -11.67 -10.07
CA ILE A 430 4.67 -11.03 -9.01
C ILE A 430 4.65 -12.00 -7.83
N ASP A 431 5.01 -11.55 -6.64
CA ASP A 431 5.02 -12.34 -5.42
C ASP A 431 4.15 -11.77 -4.28
N GLU A 432 4.37 -12.20 -3.05
CA GLU A 432 3.51 -11.96 -1.87
C GLU A 432 2.02 -12.40 -2.01
N LEU A 433 1.68 -13.14 -3.08
CA LEU A 433 0.30 -13.49 -3.41
C LEU A 433 -0.27 -14.56 -2.46
N TRP A 434 -1.59 -14.57 -2.31
CA TRP A 434 -2.28 -15.59 -1.53
C TRP A 434 -2.56 -16.87 -2.34
N GLY A 435 -2.34 -18.04 -1.72
CA GLY A 435 -2.55 -19.35 -2.34
C GLY A 435 -3.99 -19.88 -2.27
N ASP A 436 -4.41 -20.65 -3.28
CA ASP A 436 -5.80 -21.13 -3.48
C ASP A 436 -6.76 -19.99 -3.92
N PHE A 437 -6.27 -19.01 -4.70
CA PHE A 437 -7.02 -17.86 -5.22
C PHE A 437 -6.98 -17.74 -6.75
N ALA A 438 -8.06 -17.24 -7.35
CA ALA A 438 -8.02 -16.71 -8.71
C ALA A 438 -7.48 -15.28 -8.68
N TYR A 439 -6.61 -14.94 -9.64
CA TYR A 439 -6.08 -13.59 -9.83
C TYR A 439 -6.32 -13.10 -11.24
N GLN A 440 -6.64 -11.82 -11.34
CA GLN A 440 -6.53 -11.02 -12.55
C GLN A 440 -5.32 -10.10 -12.43
N PHE A 441 -4.64 -9.90 -13.55
CA PHE A 441 -3.50 -9.02 -13.70
C PHE A 441 -3.76 -8.10 -14.87
N ALA A 442 -3.55 -6.80 -14.71
CA ALA A 442 -3.66 -5.84 -15.79
C ALA A 442 -2.32 -5.12 -15.97
N ILE A 443 -1.72 -5.29 -17.14
CA ILE A 443 -0.34 -4.86 -17.41
C ILE A 443 -0.37 -3.66 -18.37
N SER A 444 0.34 -2.60 -18.00
CA SER A 444 0.61 -1.42 -18.84
C SER A 444 2.10 -1.08 -18.81
N TYR A 445 2.51 -0.15 -19.65
CA TYR A 445 3.82 0.49 -19.55
C TYR A 445 3.71 2.01 -19.77
N ALA A 446 4.71 2.75 -19.30
CA ALA A 446 4.94 4.14 -19.64
C ALA A 446 6.22 4.30 -20.49
N ASP A 447 6.27 5.29 -21.37
CA ASP A 447 7.46 5.65 -22.13
C ASP A 447 8.31 6.75 -21.44
N ASN A 448 9.45 7.11 -22.04
CA ASN A 448 10.32 8.20 -21.58
C ASN A 448 9.74 9.62 -21.81
N CYS A 449 8.50 9.71 -22.28
CA CYS A 449 7.71 10.93 -22.46
C CYS A 449 6.49 11.00 -21.51
N ALA A 450 6.36 10.04 -20.57
CA ALA A 450 5.22 9.86 -19.67
C ALA A 450 3.87 9.55 -20.36
N ASN A 451 3.89 8.97 -21.57
CA ASN A 451 2.70 8.41 -22.22
C ASN A 451 2.46 6.97 -21.74
N HIS A 452 1.22 6.63 -21.42
CA HIS A 452 0.83 5.31 -20.90
C HIS A 452 0.13 4.43 -21.96
N SER A 453 0.42 3.13 -21.97
CA SER A 453 -0.25 2.14 -22.83
C SER A 453 -1.55 1.64 -22.19
N SER A 454 -2.63 1.49 -22.97
CA SER A 454 -3.87 0.83 -22.52
C SER A 454 -3.61 -0.57 -21.94
N LEU A 455 -4.31 -0.93 -20.85
CA LEU A 455 -4.12 -2.18 -20.12
C LEU A 455 -4.25 -3.46 -20.97
N VAL A 456 -3.52 -4.49 -20.54
CA VAL A 456 -3.62 -5.86 -21.07
C VAL A 456 -3.83 -6.85 -19.94
N HIS A 457 -4.97 -7.53 -19.98
CA HIS A 457 -5.41 -8.45 -18.94
C HIS A 457 -4.85 -9.86 -19.13
N ALA A 458 -4.41 -10.46 -18.03
CA ALA A 458 -4.12 -11.88 -17.87
C ALA A 458 -4.83 -12.41 -16.62
N ARG A 459 -5.00 -13.74 -16.52
CA ARG A 459 -5.51 -14.38 -15.30
C ARG A 459 -4.91 -15.76 -15.07
N THR A 460 -4.78 -16.13 -13.81
CA THR A 460 -4.34 -17.47 -13.40
C THR A 460 -4.93 -17.84 -12.03
N THR A 461 -4.62 -19.02 -11.52
CA THR A 461 -5.04 -19.46 -10.17
C THR A 461 -3.81 -19.94 -9.41
N THR A 462 -3.54 -19.35 -8.25
CA THR A 462 -2.41 -19.75 -7.42
C THR A 462 -2.64 -21.14 -6.83
N PRO A 463 -1.66 -22.07 -6.91
CA PRO A 463 -1.63 -23.29 -6.14
C PRO A 463 -2.01 -23.11 -4.68
N ARG A 464 -2.61 -24.13 -4.09
CA ARG A 464 -2.94 -24.15 -2.66
C ARG A 464 -1.68 -24.07 -1.79
N GLN A 465 -1.66 -23.13 -0.85
CA GLN A 465 -0.56 -22.97 0.11
C GLN A 465 -0.30 -24.26 0.91
N PRO A 466 0.94 -24.79 0.94
CA PRO A 466 1.25 -26.11 1.52
C PRO A 466 1.29 -26.11 3.05
N PHE A 467 1.57 -24.95 3.66
CA PHE A 467 1.61 -24.77 5.11
C PHE A 467 0.94 -23.45 5.48
N GLN A 468 -0.22 -23.52 6.14
CA GLN A 468 -0.81 -22.36 6.80
C GLN A 468 -0.19 -22.24 8.19
N GLN A 469 0.47 -21.12 8.50
CA GLN A 469 0.66 -20.74 9.90
C GLN A 469 -0.72 -20.74 10.57
N ILE A 470 -0.77 -21.21 11.82
CA ILE A 470 -2.03 -21.33 12.53
C ILE A 470 -2.64 -19.93 12.70
N ASP A 471 -3.72 -19.64 11.96
CA ASP A 471 -4.53 -18.45 12.20
C ASP A 471 -4.86 -18.36 13.68
N THR A 472 -4.38 -17.27 14.25
CA THR A 472 -4.39 -16.98 15.67
C THR A 472 -5.80 -16.70 16.16
N PHE A 473 -6.73 -16.33 15.27
CA PHE A 473 -8.15 -16.41 15.55
C PHE A 473 -8.64 -17.87 15.49
N CYS A 474 -9.13 -18.37 16.64
CA CYS A 474 -9.47 -19.78 16.83
C CYS A 474 -8.26 -20.74 16.71
N VAL A 475 -7.07 -20.29 17.14
CA VAL A 475 -5.77 -20.98 17.08
C VAL A 475 -5.79 -22.49 17.39
N VAL A 476 -6.41 -22.94 18.50
CA VAL A 476 -6.46 -24.38 18.86
C VAL A 476 -7.34 -25.18 17.89
N SER A 477 -8.39 -24.54 17.37
CA SER A 477 -9.31 -25.13 16.40
C SER A 477 -8.66 -25.20 15.01
N THR A 478 -8.00 -24.13 14.57
CA THR A 478 -7.17 -24.12 13.35
C THR A 478 -6.10 -25.21 13.39
N ALA A 479 -5.39 -25.34 14.51
CA ALA A 479 -4.39 -26.40 14.72
C ALA A 479 -4.99 -27.81 14.67
N ALA A 480 -6.23 -27.98 15.12
CA ALA A 480 -6.94 -29.26 15.11
C ALA A 480 -7.53 -29.62 13.74
N TYR A 481 -8.04 -28.66 12.97
CA TYR A 481 -8.65 -28.89 11.65
C TYR A 481 -7.68 -28.72 10.47
N GLU A 482 -6.42 -28.38 10.74
CA GLU A 482 -5.31 -28.33 9.76
C GLU A 482 -5.47 -27.23 8.70
N SER A 483 -6.50 -26.40 8.85
CA SER A 483 -6.74 -25.14 8.13
C SER A 483 -7.74 -24.30 8.91
N SER A 484 -7.54 -22.99 8.91
CA SER A 484 -8.38 -21.98 9.56
C SER A 484 -9.72 -21.76 8.86
N TRP A 485 -9.75 -22.13 7.58
CA TRP A 485 -10.83 -21.95 6.61
C TRP A 485 -11.84 -23.08 6.62
N HIS A 486 -11.48 -24.20 7.23
CA HIS A 486 -12.30 -25.39 7.30
C HIS A 486 -13.66 -25.03 7.92
N ASP A 487 -14.78 -25.43 7.30
CA ASP A 487 -16.15 -25.04 7.69
C ASP A 487 -16.43 -25.15 9.19
N ARG A 488 -15.83 -26.16 9.85
CA ARG A 488 -15.92 -26.42 11.28
C ARG A 488 -15.29 -25.30 12.13
N VAL A 489 -14.17 -24.72 11.69
CA VAL A 489 -13.55 -23.53 12.33
C VAL A 489 -14.42 -22.29 12.11
N THR A 490 -14.98 -22.10 10.92
CA THR A 490 -15.94 -21.01 10.63
C THR A 490 -17.21 -21.12 11.48
N GLN A 491 -17.72 -22.33 11.68
CA GLN A 491 -18.84 -22.62 12.60
C GLN A 491 -18.48 -22.36 14.07
N LEU A 492 -17.23 -22.63 14.48
CA LEU A 492 -16.74 -22.29 15.83
C LEU A 492 -16.55 -20.78 16.03
N ARG A 493 -16.15 -20.00 15.01
CA ARG A 493 -16.18 -18.53 15.05
C ARG A 493 -17.62 -18.02 15.16
N ALA A 494 -18.54 -18.51 14.33
CA ALA A 494 -19.96 -18.18 14.45
C ALA A 494 -20.52 -18.50 15.85
N PHE A 495 -20.12 -19.61 16.48
CA PHE A 495 -20.49 -19.94 17.86
C PHE A 495 -19.88 -19.00 18.91
N ARG A 496 -18.61 -18.60 18.75
CA ARG A 496 -17.94 -17.56 19.56
C ARG A 496 -18.78 -16.28 19.52
N ASP A 497 -19.05 -15.77 18.33
CA ASP A 497 -19.60 -14.43 18.09
C ASP A 497 -21.11 -14.34 18.38
N GLN A 498 -21.85 -15.36 17.97
CA GLN A 498 -23.31 -15.37 18.04
C GLN A 498 -23.84 -16.02 19.32
N VAL A 499 -23.03 -16.79 20.06
CA VAL A 499 -23.50 -17.49 21.26
C VAL A 499 -22.65 -17.20 22.50
N LEU A 500 -21.35 -17.50 22.49
CA LEU A 500 -20.52 -17.37 23.69
C LEU A 500 -20.47 -15.93 24.18
N GLU A 501 -20.22 -14.98 23.30
CA GLU A 501 -20.07 -13.57 23.67
C GLU A 501 -21.32 -12.93 24.25
N ARG A 502 -22.53 -13.45 23.94
CA ARG A 502 -23.77 -12.95 24.54
C ARG A 502 -23.77 -13.08 26.07
N PHE A 503 -22.92 -13.93 26.64
CA PHE A 503 -22.82 -14.18 28.07
C PHE A 503 -21.47 -13.77 28.65
N SER A 504 -21.47 -13.18 29.85
CA SER A 504 -20.24 -12.75 30.54
C SER A 504 -19.26 -13.90 30.82
N VAL A 505 -19.78 -15.11 31.10
CA VAL A 505 -18.98 -16.33 31.25
C VAL A 505 -18.33 -16.74 29.92
N GLY A 506 -19.03 -16.59 28.79
CA GLY A 506 -18.47 -16.88 27.47
C GLY A 506 -17.40 -15.87 27.07
N ARG A 507 -17.59 -14.57 27.33
CA ARG A 507 -16.51 -13.55 27.18
C ARG A 507 -15.35 -13.75 28.16
N GLY A 508 -15.53 -14.55 29.21
CA GLY A 508 -14.43 -15.07 30.04
C GLY A 508 -13.69 -16.22 29.35
N LEU A 509 -14.43 -17.24 28.89
CA LEU A 509 -13.90 -18.40 28.17
C LEU A 509 -13.11 -18.00 26.91
N VAL A 510 -13.62 -17.06 26.12
CA VAL A 510 -12.98 -16.55 24.90
C VAL A 510 -11.65 -15.88 25.20
N ARG A 511 -11.56 -15.04 26.25
CA ARG A 511 -10.27 -14.43 26.66
C ARG A 511 -9.28 -15.47 27.18
N SER A 512 -9.70 -16.44 27.99
CA SER A 512 -8.84 -17.55 28.41
C SER A 512 -8.38 -18.42 27.21
N TYR A 513 -9.22 -18.58 26.19
CA TYR A 513 -8.88 -19.30 24.97
C TYR A 513 -7.76 -18.57 24.20
N TYR A 514 -7.82 -17.24 24.06
CA TYR A 514 -6.77 -16.50 23.35
C TYR A 514 -5.49 -16.31 24.16
N ALA A 515 -5.58 -16.18 25.48
CA ALA A 515 -4.41 -16.07 26.37
C ALA A 515 -3.59 -17.36 26.50
N TYR A 516 -4.22 -18.54 26.38
CA TYR A 516 -3.54 -19.85 26.53
C TYR A 516 -3.52 -20.69 25.24
N GLY A 517 -4.32 -20.34 24.24
CA GLY A 517 -4.48 -21.07 23.00
C GLY A 517 -3.18 -21.32 22.21
N PRO A 518 -2.28 -20.34 22.03
CA PRO A 518 -1.03 -20.55 21.29
C PRO A 518 -0.18 -21.70 21.86
N ALA A 519 0.00 -21.73 23.19
CA ALA A 519 0.75 -22.79 23.88
C ALA A 519 0.06 -24.17 23.85
N LEU A 520 -1.26 -24.21 23.62
CA LEU A 520 -2.02 -25.45 23.39
C LEU A 520 -2.02 -25.88 21.91
N ALA A 521 -1.72 -24.96 20.99
CA ALA A 521 -1.73 -25.17 19.55
C ALA A 521 -0.40 -25.69 18.99
N GLU A 522 0.74 -25.30 19.57
CA GLU A 522 2.07 -25.81 19.23
C GLU A 522 2.14 -27.36 19.18
N PRO A 523 1.77 -28.13 20.24
CA PRO A 523 1.86 -29.60 20.20
C PRO A 523 0.86 -30.26 19.24
N LEU A 524 -0.16 -29.53 18.76
CA LEU A 524 -1.09 -30.03 17.75
C LEU A 524 -0.45 -30.09 16.35
N GLN A 525 0.46 -29.16 16.01
CA GLN A 525 1.18 -29.19 14.74
C GLN A 525 1.90 -30.52 14.52
N ALA A 526 2.63 -30.97 15.54
CA ALA A 526 3.51 -32.15 15.50
C ALA A 526 2.79 -33.50 15.69
N SER A 527 1.48 -33.54 15.94
CA SER A 527 0.78 -34.77 16.37
C SER A 527 -0.61 -34.96 15.76
N PRO A 528 -0.75 -35.75 14.67
CA PRO A 528 -2.04 -36.12 14.10
C PRO A 528 -3.01 -36.75 15.11
N HIS A 529 -2.49 -37.42 16.16
CA HIS A 529 -3.30 -38.00 17.23
C HIS A 529 -3.90 -36.93 18.15
N LEU A 530 -3.15 -35.90 18.51
CA LEU A 530 -3.68 -34.78 19.31
C LEU A 530 -4.68 -33.94 18.50
N ARG A 531 -4.43 -33.76 17.19
CA ARG A 531 -5.40 -33.12 16.27
C ARG A 531 -6.71 -33.89 16.24
N ALA A 532 -6.66 -35.21 16.00
CA ALA A 532 -7.84 -36.06 15.98
C ALA A 532 -8.62 -36.04 17.32
N LEU A 533 -7.94 -36.04 18.46
CA LEU A 533 -8.57 -35.93 19.78
C LEU A 533 -9.22 -34.55 19.99
N THR A 534 -8.56 -33.47 19.55
CA THR A 534 -9.10 -32.11 19.68
C THR A 534 -10.30 -31.89 18.78
N ARG A 535 -10.28 -32.42 17.55
CA ARG A 535 -11.47 -32.46 16.67
C ARG A 535 -12.64 -33.17 17.37
N ALA A 536 -12.42 -34.34 17.96
CA ALA A 536 -13.48 -35.06 18.70
C ALA A 536 -14.05 -34.31 19.93
N PHE A 537 -13.36 -33.31 20.48
CA PHE A 537 -13.90 -32.41 21.51
C PHE A 537 -14.65 -31.20 20.94
N LEU A 538 -14.30 -30.74 19.73
CA LEU A 538 -14.89 -29.58 19.07
C LEU A 538 -16.08 -29.95 18.17
N ASP A 539 -16.05 -31.12 17.53
CA ASP A 539 -17.08 -31.62 16.61
C ASP A 539 -18.50 -31.62 17.20
N PRO A 540 -18.74 -31.95 18.49
CA PRO A 540 -20.08 -31.84 19.09
C PRO A 540 -20.60 -30.39 19.22
N VAL A 541 -19.71 -29.39 19.28
CA VAL A 541 -20.09 -27.96 19.31
C VAL A 541 -20.39 -27.48 17.89
N VAL A 542 -19.57 -27.88 16.93
CA VAL A 542 -19.77 -27.68 15.48
C VAL A 542 -21.14 -28.23 15.05
N GLU A 543 -21.43 -29.49 15.38
CA GLU A 543 -22.68 -30.16 15.00
C GLU A 543 -23.92 -29.58 15.72
N ALA A 544 -23.74 -29.00 16.91
CA ALA A 544 -24.80 -28.29 17.63
C ALA A 544 -25.02 -26.83 17.13
N THR A 545 -24.23 -26.35 16.17
CA THR A 545 -24.28 -24.98 15.64
C THR A 545 -24.48 -24.89 14.13
N GLN A 546 -24.70 -26.03 13.48
CA GLN A 546 -25.22 -26.10 12.11
C GLN A 546 -26.72 -25.74 12.09
N PRO A 547 -27.19 -25.00 11.05
CA PRO A 547 -28.57 -24.52 10.94
C PRO A 547 -29.59 -25.59 10.51
#